data_AF-A0A3N7HN43-F1
#
_entry.id   AF-A0A3N7HN43-F1
#
_cell.length_a   1.000
_cell.length_b   1.000
_cell.length_c   1.000
_cell.angle_alpha   90.00
_cell.angle_beta   90.00
_cell.angle_gamma   90.00
#
_symmetry.space_group_name_H-M   'P 1'
#
loop_
_entity.id
_entity.type
_entity.pdbx_description
1 polymer ?
#
loop_
_entity_poly.entity_id
_entity_poly.type
_entity_poly.pdbx_seq_one_letter_code
_entity_poly.pdbx_strand_id
1 'polypeptide(L)'
;MSLLEDHSASFIVRIWRERGEGQAVSQEWRGSIEHVQSGRRSFFRDLSAIASFMKPHLEQLGIEAPLRFWDLMTPELFDAADDAAPPRAAEPVPAPAARNGRRKR
;
A
#
# COMPACT_ATOMS: atom_id res chain seq x y z
N MET A 1 -5.94 20.57 -21.74
CA MET A 1 -4.96 19.96 -20.81
C MET A 1 -5.77 19.55 -19.60
N SER A 2 -5.70 18.29 -19.21
CA SER A 2 -6.80 17.59 -18.53
C SER A 2 -6.86 17.98 -17.05
N LEU A 3 -8.07 18.12 -16.49
CA LEU A 3 -8.34 18.43 -15.08
C LEU A 3 -7.63 17.50 -14.07
N LEU A 4 -7.14 16.34 -14.49
CA LEU A 4 -6.40 15.39 -13.64
C LEU A 4 -4.94 15.84 -13.39
N GLU A 5 -4.34 16.61 -14.29
CA GLU A 5 -2.96 17.09 -14.16
C GLU A 5 -2.85 18.14 -13.05
N ASP A 6 -3.91 18.93 -12.83
CA ASP A 6 -3.97 19.96 -11.78
C ASP A 6 -4.23 19.39 -10.37
N HIS A 7 -4.68 18.14 -10.28
CA HIS A 7 -5.05 17.47 -9.02
C HIS A 7 -4.19 16.24 -8.70
N SER A 8 -3.06 16.06 -9.38
CA SER A 8 -2.17 14.92 -9.15
C SER A 8 -0.69 15.34 -9.04
N ALA A 9 0.03 14.67 -8.13
CA ALA A 9 1.49 14.76 -8.01
C ALA A 9 2.08 13.37 -8.26
N SER A 10 3.19 13.32 -8.99
CA SER A 10 3.87 12.08 -9.32
C SER A 10 5.28 12.09 -8.75
N PHE A 11 5.65 10.97 -8.14
CA PHE A 11 6.95 10.81 -7.50
C PHE A 11 7.62 9.53 -7.98
N ILE A 12 8.93 9.61 -8.24
CA ILE A 12 9.77 8.45 -8.51
C ILE A 12 10.69 8.24 -7.32
N VAL A 13 10.58 7.08 -6.68
CA VAL A 13 11.46 6.67 -5.58
C VAL A 13 12.37 5.55 -6.05
N ARG A 14 13.68 5.72 -5.84
CA ARG A 14 14.70 4.72 -6.13
C ARG A 14 15.39 4.37 -4.83
N ILE A 15 15.55 3.08 -4.55
CA ILE A 15 16.28 2.56 -3.38
C ILE A 15 17.31 1.57 -3.89
N TRP A 16 18.55 1.69 -3.42
CA TRP A 16 19.64 0.78 -3.79
C TRP A 16 20.57 0.54 -2.61
N ARG A 17 21.28 -0.59 -2.64
CA ARG A 17 22.37 -0.87 -1.70
C ARG A 17 23.68 -0.37 -2.28
N GLU A 18 24.51 0.27 -1.46
CA GLU A 18 25.90 0.51 -1.88
C GLU A 18 26.65 -0.81 -1.88
N ARG A 19 27.36 -1.11 -2.98
CA ARG A 19 28.30 -2.23 -3.02
C ARG A 19 29.61 -1.73 -2.42
N GLY A 20 29.91 -2.13 -1.20
CA GLY A 20 31.23 -1.93 -0.63
C GLY A 20 32.23 -2.94 -1.19
N GLU A 21 33.38 -2.47 -1.67
CA GLU A 21 34.52 -3.34 -1.95
C GLU A 21 35.23 -3.65 -0.62
N GLY A 22 34.90 -4.80 -0.01
CA GLY A 22 35.59 -5.31 1.18
C GLY A 22 34.66 -5.94 2.22
N GLN A 23 35.14 -6.98 2.90
CA GLN A 23 34.41 -7.86 3.83
C GLN A 23 33.81 -7.18 5.08
N ALA A 24 33.92 -5.86 5.22
CA ALA A 24 33.46 -5.12 6.39
C ALA A 24 32.85 -3.74 6.05
N VAL A 25 32.35 -3.54 4.84
CA VAL A 25 31.75 -2.26 4.46
C VAL A 25 30.23 -2.34 4.67
N SER A 26 29.71 -1.35 5.40
CA SER A 26 28.32 -1.24 5.83
C SER A 26 27.33 -1.67 4.74
N GLN A 27 26.35 -2.49 5.13
CA GLN A 27 25.18 -2.83 4.30
C GLN A 27 24.24 -1.62 4.15
N GLU A 28 24.80 -0.43 3.89
CA GLU A 28 24.07 0.82 3.91
C GLU A 28 23.31 0.98 2.59
N TRP A 29 22.01 1.17 2.70
CA TRP A 29 21.16 1.47 1.56
C TRP A 29 21.05 2.99 1.42
N ARG A 30 20.77 3.42 0.19
CA ARG A 30 20.49 4.81 -0.14
C ARG A 30 19.23 4.90 -0.97
N GLY A 31 18.59 6.04 -0.85
CA GLY A 31 17.41 6.37 -1.60
C GLY A 31 17.54 7.69 -2.34
N SER A 32 16.76 7.84 -3.40
CA SER A 32 16.45 9.15 -3.97
C SER A 32 14.99 9.24 -4.34
N ILE A 33 14.40 10.40 -4.13
CA ILE A 33 13.03 10.74 -4.50
C ILE A 33 13.06 11.93 -5.45
N GLU A 34 12.23 11.89 -6.49
CA GLU A 34 12.05 12.96 -7.46
C GLU A 34 10.56 13.27 -7.62
N HIS A 35 10.19 14.54 -7.56
CA HIS A 35 8.86 15.02 -7.95
C HIS A 35 8.86 15.33 -9.45
N VAL A 36 8.09 14.57 -10.23
CA VAL A 36 8.15 14.58 -11.70
C VAL A 36 7.78 15.94 -12.26
N GLN A 37 6.71 16.57 -11.75
CA GLN A 37 6.20 17.84 -12.27
C GLN A 37 7.18 19.00 -12.07
N SER A 38 7.96 19.01 -10.97
CA SER A 38 8.90 20.10 -10.69
C SER A 38 10.36 19.75 -11.00
N GLY A 39 10.67 18.49 -11.28
CA GLY A 39 12.04 17.98 -11.42
C GLY A 39 12.86 18.05 -10.13
N ARG A 40 12.27 18.41 -8.98
CA ARG A 40 12.99 18.49 -7.71
C ARG A 40 13.35 17.09 -7.24
N ARG A 41 14.61 16.91 -6.85
CA ARG A 41 15.15 15.63 -6.38
C ARG A 41 15.85 15.77 -5.04
N SER A 42 15.74 14.75 -4.21
CA SER A 42 16.45 14.63 -2.94
C SER A 42 17.01 13.22 -2.76
N PHE A 43 18.10 13.10 -2.00
CA PHE A 43 18.67 11.83 -1.57
C PHE A 43 18.38 11.62 -0.08
N PHE A 44 18.16 10.38 0.32
CA PHE A 44 17.84 10.04 1.71
C PHE A 44 18.45 8.70 2.12
N ARG A 45 18.54 8.48 3.44
CA ARG A 45 18.94 7.22 4.09
C ARG A 45 17.90 6.72 5.11
N ASP A 46 16.78 7.42 5.22
CA ASP A 46 15.66 7.10 6.10
C ASP A 46 14.36 7.25 5.30
N LEU A 47 13.45 6.28 5.44
CA LEU A 47 12.16 6.26 4.74
C LEU A 47 11.24 7.40 5.21
N SER A 48 11.40 7.90 6.44
CA SER A 48 10.64 9.07 6.92
C SER A 48 10.86 10.33 6.07
N ALA A 49 12.02 10.41 5.40
CA ALA A 49 12.36 11.51 4.50
C ALA A 49 11.48 11.52 3.23
N ILE A 50 10.93 10.38 2.80
CA ILE A 50 9.99 10.29 1.67
C ILE A 50 8.72 11.07 1.99
N ALA A 51 8.09 10.77 3.13
CA ALA A 51 6.88 11.45 3.58
C ALA A 51 7.12 12.95 3.78
N SER A 52 8.27 13.30 4.38
CA SER A 52 8.68 14.69 4.56
C SER A 52 8.86 15.44 3.24
N PHE A 53 9.38 14.76 2.21
CA PHE A 53 9.52 15.33 0.86
C PHE A 53 8.17 15.49 0.15
N MET A 54 7.27 14.51 0.25
CA MET A 54 5.95 14.54 -0.41
C MET A 54 5.01 15.57 0.21
N LYS A 55 5.07 15.77 1.55
CA LYS A 55 4.14 16.64 2.31
C LYS A 55 3.86 18.01 1.66
N PRO A 56 4.86 18.86 1.38
CA PRO A 56 4.59 20.18 0.80
C PRO A 56 3.94 20.13 -0.58
N HIS A 57 4.19 19.08 -1.37
CA HIS A 57 3.57 18.90 -2.69
C HIS A 57 2.11 18.45 -2.58
N LEU A 58 1.79 17.62 -1.59
CA LEU A 58 0.41 17.19 -1.32
C LEU A 58 -0.43 18.32 -0.74
N GLU A 59 0.14 19.16 0.12
CA GLU A 59 -0.51 20.37 0.65
C GLU A 59 -0.87 21.36 -0.48
N GLN A 60 0.01 21.51 -1.48
CA GLN A 60 -0.28 22.32 -2.67
C GLN A 60 -1.46 21.80 -3.50
N LEU A 61 -1.75 20.49 -3.43
CA LEU A 61 -2.91 19.88 -4.07
C LEU A 61 -4.19 19.94 -3.22
N GLY A 62 -4.13 20.56 -2.04
CA GLY A 62 -5.27 20.62 -1.11
C GLY A 62 -5.51 19.31 -0.33
N ILE A 63 -4.53 18.39 -0.34
CA ILE A 63 -4.61 17.16 0.45
C ILE A 63 -4.10 17.48 1.87
N GLU A 64 -5.03 17.84 2.77
CA GLU A 64 -4.71 18.22 4.14
C GLU A 64 -4.31 17.02 5.02
N ALA A 65 -3.53 17.29 6.07
CA ALA A 65 -3.01 16.31 7.03
C ALA A 65 -4.03 15.32 7.67
N PRO A 66 -5.33 15.64 7.85
CA PRO A 66 -6.31 14.68 8.38
C PRO A 66 -6.73 13.60 7.36
N LEU A 67 -6.44 13.79 6.07
CA LEU A 67 -6.75 12.86 4.97
C LEU A 67 -5.59 11.94 4.62
N ARG A 68 -4.55 11.90 5.46
CA ARG A 68 -3.38 11.02 5.31
C ARG A 68 -3.76 9.58 5.58
N PHE A 69 -4.47 8.98 4.62
CA PHE A 69 -4.80 7.56 4.68
C PHE A 69 -3.53 6.73 4.90
N TRP A 70 -2.36 7.17 4.41
CA TRP A 70 -1.07 6.50 4.63
C TRP A 70 -0.53 6.59 6.06
N ASP A 71 -0.92 7.59 6.87
CA ASP A 71 -0.62 7.61 8.31
C ASP A 71 -1.55 6.63 9.07
N LEU A 72 -2.70 6.26 8.47
CA LEU A 72 -3.60 5.20 8.95
C LEU A 72 -3.24 3.80 8.45
N MET A 73 -2.37 3.70 7.44
CA MET A 73 -1.79 2.42 6.97
C MET A 73 -0.64 2.00 7.90
N THR A 74 -0.89 1.98 9.21
CA THR A 74 -0.02 1.31 10.18
C THR A 74 -0.05 -0.20 9.93
N PRO A 75 1.01 -0.93 10.34
CA PRO A 75 1.07 -2.39 10.20
C PRO A 75 -0.17 -3.12 10.73
N GLU A 76 -0.80 -2.58 11.78
CA GLU A 76 -1.98 -3.17 12.41
C GLU A 76 -3.19 -3.29 11.48
N LEU A 77 -3.28 -2.46 10.43
CA LEU A 77 -4.34 -2.55 9.43
C LEU A 77 -4.09 -3.69 8.42
N PHE A 78 -2.82 -4.06 8.20
CA PHE A 78 -2.45 -5.18 7.33
C PHE A 78 -2.51 -6.53 8.06
N ASP A 79 -2.22 -6.57 9.37
CA ASP A 79 -2.36 -7.77 10.20
C ASP A 79 -3.85 -8.19 10.36
N ALA A 80 -4.78 -7.23 10.46
CA ALA A 80 -6.21 -7.52 10.58
C ALA A 80 -6.81 -8.19 9.33
N ALA A 81 -6.17 -8.02 8.16
CA ALA A 81 -6.61 -8.66 6.92
C ALA A 81 -6.16 -10.12 6.81
N ASP A 82 -5.09 -10.52 7.52
CA ASP A 82 -4.59 -11.91 7.56
C ASP A 82 -5.31 -12.77 8.62
N ASP A 83 -5.81 -12.17 9.72
CA ASP A 83 -6.62 -12.87 10.73
C ASP A 83 -8.08 -13.11 10.32
N ALA A 84 -8.56 -12.40 9.29
CA ALA A 84 -9.83 -12.69 8.65
C ALA A 84 -9.67 -13.93 7.75
N ALA A 85 -9.66 -15.12 8.36
CA ALA A 85 -9.82 -16.37 7.64
C ALA A 85 -10.96 -16.20 6.60
N PRO A 86 -10.73 -16.52 5.30
CA PRO A 86 -11.79 -16.41 4.30
C PRO A 86 -13.01 -17.18 4.82
N PRO A 87 -14.24 -16.68 4.63
CA PRO A 87 -15.43 -17.40 5.07
C PRO A 87 -15.35 -18.79 4.45
N ARG A 88 -15.13 -19.79 5.31
CA ARG A 88 -15.05 -21.20 4.94
C ARG A 88 -16.30 -21.47 4.12
N ALA A 89 -16.12 -21.75 2.84
CA ALA A 89 -17.22 -21.95 1.90
C ALA A 89 -18.27 -22.81 2.57
N ALA A 90 -19.49 -22.27 2.67
CA ALA A 90 -20.60 -22.90 3.37
C ALA A 90 -20.64 -24.39 2.98
N GLU A 91 -20.54 -25.27 3.99
CA GLU A 91 -20.77 -26.69 3.78
C GLU A 91 -22.11 -26.85 3.06
N PRO A 92 -22.21 -27.71 2.03
CA PRO A 92 -23.45 -27.89 1.31
C PRO A 92 -24.50 -28.42 2.30
N VAL A 93 -25.54 -27.61 2.51
CA VAL A 93 -26.74 -27.98 3.28
C VAL A 93 -27.26 -29.32 2.72
N PRO A 94 -27.40 -30.39 3.53
CA PRO A 94 -27.93 -31.63 3.03
C PRO A 94 -29.39 -31.42 2.59
N ALA A 95 -29.67 -31.78 1.33
CA ALA A 95 -30.98 -31.67 0.73
C ALA A 95 -32.03 -32.45 1.57
N PRO A 96 -33.25 -31.90 1.77
CA PRO A 96 -34.29 -32.59 2.52
C PRO A 96 -34.72 -33.87 1.79
N ALA A 97 -34.69 -34.99 2.52
CA ALA A 97 -35.05 -36.32 2.01
C ALA A 97 -36.49 -36.32 1.46
N ALA A 98 -36.63 -36.71 0.19
CA ALA A 98 -37.92 -36.89 -0.46
C ALA A 98 -38.76 -37.95 0.27
N ARG A 99 -39.88 -37.52 0.85
CA ARG A 99 -40.89 -38.37 1.49
C ARG A 99 -41.59 -39.20 0.42
N ASN A 100 -41.08 -40.40 0.15
CA ASN A 100 -41.71 -41.35 -0.76
C ASN A 100 -43.05 -41.84 -0.18
N GLY A 101 -44.14 -41.29 -0.73
CA GLY A 101 -45.50 -41.78 -0.50
C GLY A 101 -45.68 -43.17 -1.13
N ARG A 102 -45.72 -44.21 -0.29
CA ARG A 102 -46.25 -45.53 -0.68
C ARG A 102 -47.75 -45.41 -0.96
N ARG A 103 -48.14 -45.44 -2.24
CA ARG A 103 -49.49 -45.86 -2.65
C ARG A 103 -49.54 -47.39 -2.67
N LYS A 104 -50.28 -47.99 -1.74
CA LYS A 104 -50.71 -49.39 -1.79
C LYS A 104 -51.83 -49.53 -2.84
N ARG A 105 -51.71 -50.52 -3.72
CA ARG A 105 -52.85 -51.20 -4.35
C ARG A 105 -53.09 -52.49 -3.58
#